data_AF-A0A2G8KCC7-F1
#
_entry.id   AF-A0A2G8KCC7-F1
#
_cell.length_a   1.000
_cell.length_b   1.000
_cell.length_c   1.000
_cell.angle_alpha   90.00
_cell.angle_beta   90.00
_cell.angle_gamma   90.00
#
_symmetry.space_group_name_H-M   'P 1'
#
loop_
_entity.id
_entity.type
_entity.pdbx_description
1 polymer ?
#
loop_
_entity_poly.entity_id
_entity_poly.type
_entity_poly.pdbx_seq_one_letter_code
_entity_poly.pdbx_strand_id
1 'polypeptide(L)'
;TCAPFSQKIQPRGIYRNGRCIISSQNFTKKKYINHPCRQNKYDLNGRYDIKDCQAGMSADIFKGQYVLGAPMCPNTKGLFISNTTKLDEVARNNDYLGFSVAHGKFIAPEVGRLQITSVVSGAPRQNNLFGKVWDCTIVAWRGMRRTDNGRA
;
A
#
# COMPACT_ATOMS: atom_id res chain seq x y z
N THR A 1 3.04 -10.11 11.05
CA THR A 1 1.63 -10.43 11.38
C THR A 1 0.81 -9.17 11.47
N CYS A 2 -0.44 -9.21 11.03
CA CYS A 2 -1.36 -8.07 11.04
C CYS A 2 -2.69 -8.42 11.69
N ALA A 3 -3.34 -7.40 12.26
CA ALA A 3 -4.69 -7.44 12.80
C ALA A 3 -5.49 -6.30 12.13
N PRO A 4 -6.14 -6.53 10.98
CA PRO A 4 -6.78 -5.48 10.18
C PRO A 4 -7.94 -4.80 10.91
N PHE A 5 -8.65 -5.53 11.78
CA PHE A 5 -9.74 -4.97 12.60
C PHE A 5 -9.25 -4.38 13.93
N SER A 6 -7.93 -4.27 14.15
CA SER A 6 -7.39 -3.65 15.36
C SER A 6 -7.90 -2.22 15.50
N GLN A 7 -8.55 -1.97 16.63
CA GLN A 7 -9.16 -0.70 16.92
C GLN A 7 -8.15 0.30 17.54
N LYS A 8 -8.47 1.57 17.38
CA LYS A 8 -7.86 2.69 18.08
C LYS A 8 -8.98 3.63 18.52
N ILE A 9 -9.08 3.89 19.82
CA ILE A 9 -9.99 4.89 20.35
C ILE A 9 -9.38 6.26 20.08
N GLN A 10 -10.16 7.15 19.46
CA GLN A 10 -9.81 8.55 19.25
C GLN A 10 -10.94 9.44 19.81
N PRO A 11 -10.70 10.74 20.02
CA PRO A 11 -11.73 11.64 20.59
C PRO A 11 -13.07 11.64 19.83
N ARG A 12 -13.08 11.29 18.53
CA ARG A 12 -14.28 11.28 17.67
C ARG A 12 -14.90 9.89 17.46
N GLY A 13 -14.39 8.85 18.12
CA GLY A 13 -14.95 7.50 18.05
C GLY A 13 -13.92 6.36 17.98
N ILE A 14 -14.36 5.20 17.52
CA ILE A 14 -13.57 3.97 17.39
C ILE A 14 -13.14 3.79 15.93
N TYR A 15 -11.84 3.57 15.71
CA TYR A 15 -11.23 3.53 14.38
C TYR A 15 -10.64 2.14 14.13
N ARG A 16 -11.06 1.44 13.08
CA ARG A 16 -10.54 0.15 12.63
C ARG A 16 -9.45 0.36 11.57
N ASN A 17 -8.31 0.87 12.02
CA ASN A 17 -7.22 1.25 11.10
C ASN A 17 -6.23 0.13 10.83
N GLY A 18 -6.37 -1.01 11.52
CA GLY A 18 -5.42 -2.10 11.46
C GLY A 18 -4.20 -1.85 12.35
N ARG A 19 -3.44 -2.91 12.56
CA ARG A 19 -2.15 -2.89 13.26
C ARG A 19 -1.30 -4.06 12.81
N CYS A 20 -0.04 -3.79 12.45
CA CYS A 20 0.90 -4.84 12.07
C CYS A 20 2.14 -4.81 12.95
N ILE A 21 2.71 -5.99 13.17
CA ILE A 21 3.98 -6.21 13.86
C ILE A 21 4.90 -6.94 12.89
N ILE A 22 6.11 -6.39 12.73
CA ILE A 22 7.22 -7.08 12.09
C ILE A 22 8.15 -7.62 13.17
N SER A 23 8.55 -8.87 13.00
CA SER A 23 9.44 -9.59 13.90
C SER A 23 10.72 -9.94 13.14
N SER A 24 11.88 -9.71 13.74
CA SER A 24 13.19 -10.01 13.16
C SER A 24 14.12 -10.62 14.22
N GLN A 25 15.28 -11.11 13.77
CA GLN A 25 16.29 -11.70 14.65
C GLN A 25 15.74 -12.85 15.52
N ASN A 26 15.11 -13.84 14.88
CA ASN A 26 14.50 -14.99 15.56
C ASN A 26 13.55 -14.57 16.70
N PHE A 27 12.65 -13.63 16.42
CA PHE A 27 11.64 -13.10 17.35
C PHE A 27 12.13 -12.25 18.51
N THR A 28 13.44 -11.99 18.62
CA THR A 28 14.00 -11.12 19.67
C THR A 28 13.69 -9.64 19.45
N LYS A 29 13.57 -9.19 18.20
CA LYS A 29 13.17 -7.82 17.87
C LYS A 29 11.77 -7.78 17.29
N LYS A 30 10.88 -7.00 17.92
CA LYS A 30 9.50 -6.78 17.46
C LYS A 30 9.28 -5.28 17.32
N LYS A 31 8.72 -4.85 16.19
CA LYS A 31 8.40 -3.44 15.93
C LYS A 31 7.00 -3.34 15.36
N TYR A 32 6.23 -2.37 15.86
CA TYR A 32 4.97 -1.98 15.23
C TYR A 32 5.26 -1.25 13.92
N ILE A 33 4.61 -1.68 12.84
CA ILE A 33 4.65 -0.96 11.59
C ILE A 33 3.82 0.33 11.74
N ASN A 34 4.47 1.47 11.53
CA ASN A 34 3.81 2.76 11.52
C ASN A 34 3.29 3.04 10.10
N HIS A 35 1.99 2.83 9.88
CA HIS A 35 1.32 3.12 8.61
C HIS A 35 0.44 4.38 8.74
N PRO A 36 0.20 5.13 7.66
CA PRO A 36 -0.54 6.39 7.68
C PRO A 36 -1.92 6.30 8.33
N CYS A 37 -2.64 5.18 8.16
CA CYS A 37 -3.97 5.04 8.77
C CYS A 37 -3.97 5.10 10.30
N ARG A 38 -2.87 4.78 10.99
CA ARG A 38 -2.81 4.91 12.46
C ARG A 38 -2.26 6.26 12.93
N GLN A 39 -1.77 7.11 12.02
CA GLN A 39 -1.24 8.43 12.35
C GLN A 39 -2.38 9.41 12.61
N ASN A 40 -2.27 10.23 13.66
CA ASN A 40 -3.21 11.31 13.98
C ASN A 40 -3.05 12.49 13.02
N LYS A 41 -2.94 12.25 11.71
CA LYS A 41 -2.80 13.32 10.73
C LYS A 41 -4.19 13.79 10.33
N TYR A 42 -4.71 14.73 11.11
CA TYR A 42 -5.58 15.75 10.58
C TYR A 42 -4.76 16.51 9.52
N ASP A 43 -5.33 16.82 8.35
CA ASP A 43 -4.84 18.00 7.67
C ASP A 43 -5.23 19.22 8.52
N LEU A 44 -4.57 20.37 8.30
CA LEU A 44 -4.85 21.62 9.02
C LEU A 44 -6.32 22.10 8.88
N ASN A 45 -7.13 21.42 8.05
CA ASN A 45 -8.53 21.71 7.77
C ASN A 45 -9.51 20.63 8.31
N GLY A 46 -9.03 19.61 9.05
CA GLY A 46 -9.87 18.60 9.70
C GLY A 46 -10.63 17.64 8.76
N ARG A 47 -10.21 17.50 7.50
CA ARG A 47 -10.99 16.80 6.45
C ARG A 47 -10.76 15.29 6.34
N TYR A 48 -9.70 14.75 6.93
CA TYR A 48 -9.34 13.34 6.72
C TYR A 48 -9.45 12.52 7.99
N ASP A 49 -10.61 11.88 8.14
CA ASP A 49 -10.92 10.92 9.18
C ASP A 49 -10.83 9.50 8.62
N ILE A 50 -9.63 8.92 8.61
CA ILE A 50 -9.44 7.52 8.17
C ILE A 50 -9.90 6.62 9.31
N LYS A 51 -11.21 6.30 9.34
CA LYS A 51 -11.81 5.47 10.39
C LYS A 51 -11.62 3.98 10.19
N ASP A 52 -11.65 3.51 8.94
CA ASP A 52 -11.86 2.09 8.66
C ASP A 52 -10.83 1.48 7.70
N CYS A 53 -9.65 2.09 7.56
CA CYS A 53 -8.66 1.69 6.55
C CYS A 53 -8.28 0.20 6.54
N GLN A 54 -8.33 -0.48 7.70
CA GLN A 54 -8.03 -1.91 7.83
C GLN A 54 -6.67 -2.31 7.23
N ALA A 55 -5.63 -1.50 7.47
CA ALA A 55 -4.29 -1.80 6.94
C ALA A 55 -3.77 -3.14 7.45
N GLY A 56 -3.22 -3.93 6.54
CA GLY A 56 -2.79 -5.30 6.80
C GLY A 56 -3.89 -6.34 6.63
N MET A 57 -4.97 -6.02 5.90
CA MET A 57 -5.97 -6.99 5.46
C MET A 57 -5.33 -8.05 4.56
N SER A 58 -4.44 -7.60 3.68
CA SER A 58 -3.44 -8.43 3.00
C SER A 58 -2.06 -7.83 3.26
N ALA A 59 -1.02 -8.65 3.23
CA ALA A 59 0.34 -8.19 3.44
C ALA A 59 1.34 -9.12 2.77
N ASP A 60 2.45 -8.54 2.33
CA ASP A 60 3.56 -9.28 1.73
C ASP A 60 4.90 -8.64 2.11
N ILE A 61 5.99 -9.40 2.01
CA ILE A 61 7.35 -8.94 2.31
C ILE A 61 8.26 -9.37 1.16
N PHE A 62 8.94 -8.40 0.54
CA PHE A 62 9.92 -8.65 -0.50
C PHE A 62 11.15 -7.77 -0.28
N LYS A 63 12.36 -8.34 -0.41
CA LYS A 63 13.65 -7.62 -0.28
C LYS A 63 13.75 -6.69 0.95
N GLY A 64 13.16 -7.10 2.07
CA GLY A 64 13.15 -6.31 3.32
C GLY A 64 12.17 -5.12 3.34
N GLN A 65 11.40 -4.93 2.26
CA GLN A 65 10.26 -4.03 2.22
C GLN A 65 8.97 -4.79 2.57
N TYR A 66 8.07 -4.14 3.28
CA TYR A 66 6.72 -4.65 3.50
C TYR A 66 5.72 -3.95 2.59
N VAL A 67 4.67 -4.68 2.21
CA VAL A 67 3.47 -4.20 1.54
C VAL A 67 2.30 -4.49 2.45
N LEU A 68 1.45 -3.50 2.70
CA LEU A 68 0.19 -3.67 3.40
C LEU A 68 -0.96 -3.25 2.49
N GLY A 69 -1.88 -4.17 2.24
CA GLY A 69 -3.17 -3.88 1.65
C GLY A 69 -4.14 -3.29 2.69
N ALA A 70 -4.93 -2.32 2.25
CA ALA A 70 -5.79 -1.46 3.06
C ALA A 70 -7.05 -1.08 2.28
N PRO A 71 -7.93 -2.05 1.98
CA PRO A 71 -9.03 -1.93 1.01
C PRO A 71 -10.05 -0.84 1.34
N MET A 72 -10.15 -0.46 2.61
CA MET A 72 -11.12 0.50 3.10
C MET A 72 -10.52 1.89 3.30
N CYS A 73 -9.29 2.13 2.87
CA CYS A 73 -8.66 3.43 3.06
C CYS A 73 -9.19 4.46 2.04
N PRO A 74 -9.82 5.55 2.50
CA PRO A 74 -10.23 6.62 1.60
C PRO A 74 -8.98 7.39 1.15
N ASN A 75 -8.85 7.63 -0.16
CA ASN A 75 -7.84 8.48 -0.81
C ASN A 75 -6.37 8.03 -0.75
N THR A 76 -5.95 7.15 0.17
CA THR A 76 -4.69 6.43 0.01
C THR A 76 -5.00 5.16 -0.76
N LYS A 77 -4.20 4.87 -1.78
CA LYS A 77 -4.41 3.94 -2.91
C LYS A 77 -4.55 2.45 -2.51
N GLY A 78 -5.19 2.15 -1.39
CA GLY A 78 -5.38 0.79 -0.89
C GLY A 78 -4.10 0.06 -0.47
N LEU A 79 -2.92 0.68 -0.63
CA LEU A 79 -1.64 0.00 -0.54
C LEU A 79 -0.61 0.88 0.17
N PHE A 80 0.15 0.27 1.06
CA PHE A 80 1.27 0.89 1.75
C PHE A 80 2.53 0.08 1.54
N ILE A 81 3.53 0.67 0.90
CA ILE A 81 4.83 0.04 0.68
C ILE A 81 5.87 0.78 1.52
N SER A 82 6.65 0.04 2.31
CA SER A 82 7.67 0.63 3.18
C SER A 82 8.75 1.36 2.37
N ASN A 83 9.14 2.55 2.82
CA ASN A 83 10.15 3.41 2.19
C ASN A 83 9.77 3.93 0.77
N THR A 84 8.51 3.77 0.35
CA THR A 84 8.00 4.35 -0.89
C THR A 84 7.08 5.53 -0.56
N THR A 85 7.38 6.71 -1.09
CA THR A 85 6.59 7.93 -0.87
C THR A 85 5.51 8.17 -1.92
N LYS A 86 5.53 7.43 -3.03
CA LYS A 86 4.57 7.57 -4.13
C LYS A 86 4.20 6.20 -4.69
N LEU A 87 2.93 5.83 -4.54
CA LEU A 87 2.27 4.95 -5.49
C LEU A 87 1.59 5.89 -6.46
N ASP A 88 1.78 5.76 -7.77
CA ASP A 88 1.28 6.70 -8.78
C ASP A 88 0.00 6.20 -9.47
N GLU A 89 -1.10 5.96 -8.75
CA GLU A 89 -2.45 5.98 -9.36
C GLU A 89 -3.61 6.12 -8.36
N VAL A 90 -4.58 7.00 -8.63
CA VAL A 90 -5.73 7.21 -7.71
C VAL A 90 -6.78 6.12 -7.97
N ALA A 91 -6.85 5.11 -7.11
CA ALA A 91 -8.02 4.22 -7.06
C ALA A 91 -9.26 4.99 -6.58
N ARG A 92 -10.43 4.70 -7.15
CA ARG A 92 -11.67 5.37 -6.77
C ARG A 92 -12.14 4.83 -5.42
N ASN A 93 -12.92 5.65 -4.71
CA ASN A 93 -13.56 5.22 -3.47
C ASN A 93 -14.42 3.96 -3.75
N ASN A 94 -14.34 2.97 -2.86
CA ASN A 94 -15.02 1.67 -2.91
C ASN A 94 -14.47 0.61 -3.88
N ASP A 95 -13.32 0.80 -4.52
CA ASP A 95 -12.71 -0.21 -5.39
C ASP A 95 -12.10 -1.41 -4.63
N TYR A 96 -11.88 -1.25 -3.31
CA TYR A 96 -11.21 -2.23 -2.45
C TYR A 96 -9.80 -2.62 -2.91
N LEU A 97 -9.05 -1.67 -3.48
CA LEU A 97 -7.64 -1.87 -3.79
C LEU A 97 -6.85 -2.30 -2.54
N GLY A 98 -6.00 -3.31 -2.64
CA GLY A 98 -5.29 -3.89 -1.51
C GLY A 98 -6.08 -4.96 -0.76
N PHE A 99 -7.19 -5.44 -1.34
CA PHE A 99 -7.91 -6.60 -0.81
C PHE A 99 -7.01 -7.85 -0.77
N SER A 100 -6.23 -8.07 -1.83
CA SER A 100 -5.14 -9.04 -1.90
C SER A 100 -3.89 -8.37 -2.42
N VAL A 101 -2.71 -8.81 -1.94
CA VAL A 101 -1.42 -8.37 -2.45
C VAL A 101 -0.52 -9.57 -2.70
N ALA A 102 0.32 -9.44 -3.71
CA ALA A 102 1.41 -10.35 -4.02
C ALA A 102 2.58 -9.55 -4.60
N HIS A 103 3.77 -10.14 -4.64
CA HIS A 103 4.86 -9.62 -5.44
C HIS A 103 5.37 -10.68 -6.42
N GLY A 104 5.92 -10.22 -7.54
CA GLY A 104 6.42 -11.11 -8.59
C GLY A 104 7.39 -10.39 -9.51
N LYS A 105 8.07 -11.16 -10.36
CA LYS A 105 8.88 -10.60 -11.45
C LYS A 105 8.02 -10.56 -12.70
N PHE A 106 7.84 -9.37 -13.26
CA PHE A 106 7.08 -9.14 -14.49
C PHE A 106 8.02 -8.63 -15.57
N ILE A 107 7.79 -9.07 -16.80
CA ILE A 107 8.53 -8.57 -17.96
C ILE A 107 7.85 -7.27 -18.38
N ALA A 108 8.56 -6.15 -18.25
CA ALA A 108 8.09 -4.87 -18.77
C ALA A 108 8.47 -4.78 -20.26
N PRO A 109 7.51 -4.87 -21.20
CA PRO A 109 7.82 -4.84 -22.64
C PRO A 109 8.42 -3.49 -23.05
N GLU A 110 8.00 -2.42 -22.40
CA GLU A 110 8.32 -1.03 -22.70
C GLU A 110 9.74 -0.61 -22.30
N VAL A 111 10.42 -1.40 -21.45
CA VAL A 111 11.79 -1.13 -20.97
C VAL A 111 12.76 -2.20 -21.47
N GLY A 112 12.47 -2.84 -22.60
CA GLY A 112 13.38 -3.82 -23.23
C GLY A 112 13.66 -5.03 -22.33
N ARG A 113 12.69 -5.95 -22.21
CA ARG A 113 12.82 -7.27 -21.52
C ARG A 113 13.43 -7.23 -20.10
N LEU A 114 13.42 -6.09 -19.42
CA LEU A 114 13.84 -6.00 -18.03
C LEU A 114 12.78 -6.68 -17.14
N GLN A 115 13.21 -7.67 -16.35
CA GLN A 115 12.39 -8.26 -15.30
C GLN A 115 12.35 -7.31 -14.11
N ILE A 116 11.21 -6.66 -13.89
CA ILE A 116 11.01 -5.76 -12.76
C ILE A 116 10.23 -6.51 -11.68
N THR A 117 10.65 -6.36 -10.42
CA THR A 117 9.86 -6.86 -9.29
C THR A 117 8.75 -5.86 -9.02
N SER A 118 7.51 -6.28 -9.24
CA SER A 118 6.33 -5.44 -8.98
C SER A 118 5.50 -6.00 -7.85
N VAL A 119 4.72 -5.12 -7.24
CA VAL A 119 3.64 -5.51 -6.33
C VAL A 119 2.35 -5.54 -7.13
N VAL A 120 1.65 -6.65 -7.03
CA VAL A 120 0.33 -6.81 -7.62
C VAL A 120 -0.71 -6.71 -6.52
N SER A 121 -1.83 -6.06 -6.83
CA SER A 121 -2.93 -5.90 -5.89
C SER A 121 -4.28 -6.12 -6.53
N GLY A 122 -5.15 -6.87 -5.85
CA GLY A 122 -6.56 -6.99 -6.23
C GLY A 122 -7.35 -5.75 -5.82
N ALA A 123 -8.31 -5.36 -6.68
CA ALA A 123 -9.35 -4.36 -6.46
C ALA A 123 -10.69 -4.95 -6.91
N PRO A 124 -11.33 -5.82 -6.10
CA PRO A 124 -12.44 -6.67 -6.53
C PRO A 124 -13.71 -5.89 -6.89
N ARG A 125 -13.84 -4.64 -6.47
CA ARG A 125 -15.03 -3.83 -6.77
C ARG A 125 -14.85 -2.83 -7.90
N GLN A 126 -13.62 -2.71 -8.41
CA GLN A 126 -13.35 -1.79 -9.49
C GLN A 126 -14.05 -2.22 -10.78
N ASN A 127 -14.21 -1.27 -11.70
CA ASN A 127 -14.78 -1.48 -13.02
C ASN A 127 -16.21 -2.04 -12.93
N ASN A 128 -17.09 -1.32 -12.22
CA ASN A 128 -18.49 -1.71 -12.01
C ASN A 128 -18.65 -3.14 -11.44
N LEU A 129 -17.87 -3.48 -10.42
CA LEU A 129 -17.89 -4.79 -9.73
C LEU A 129 -17.37 -5.99 -10.53
N PHE A 130 -16.81 -5.80 -11.73
CA PHE A 130 -16.09 -6.87 -12.44
C PHE A 130 -14.75 -7.20 -11.78
N GLY A 131 -14.19 -6.26 -11.03
CA GLY A 131 -12.89 -6.37 -10.41
C GLY A 131 -11.76 -6.01 -11.37
N LYS A 132 -10.62 -5.65 -10.79
CA LYS A 132 -9.36 -5.40 -11.51
C LYS A 132 -8.19 -5.90 -10.68
N VAL A 133 -7.12 -6.29 -11.36
CA VAL A 133 -5.80 -6.53 -10.75
C VAL A 133 -4.87 -5.40 -11.20
N TRP A 134 -4.19 -4.76 -10.25
CA TRP A 134 -3.24 -3.70 -10.49
C TRP A 134 -1.82 -4.20 -10.36
N ASP A 135 -0.96 -3.83 -11.30
CA ASP A 135 0.49 -3.89 -11.16
C ASP A 135 1.00 -2.52 -10.70
N CYS A 136 1.42 -2.44 -9.44
CA CYS A 136 2.18 -1.33 -8.91
C CYS A 136 3.67 -1.65 -9.08
N THR A 137 4.21 -1.32 -10.24
CA THR A 137 5.63 -1.51 -10.53
C THR A 137 6.46 -0.66 -9.58
N ILE A 138 7.14 -1.30 -8.63
CA ILE A 138 8.09 -0.63 -7.75
C ILE A 138 9.38 -0.51 -8.54
N VAL A 139 9.54 0.60 -9.24
CA VAL A 139 10.85 0.95 -9.79
C VAL A 139 11.75 1.21 -8.58
N ALA A 140 12.61 0.24 -8.25
CA ALA A 140 13.69 0.46 -7.32
C ALA A 140 14.56 1.57 -7.93
N TRP A 141 14.34 2.81 -7.51
CA TRP A 141 15.17 3.97 -7.82
C TRP A 141 16.55 3.78 -7.19
N ARG A 142 17.35 2.85 -7.71
CA ARG A 142 18.80 2.84 -7.56
C ARG A 142 19.38 3.34 -8.88
N GLY A 143 19.52 4.67 -8.98
CA GLY A 143 20.56 5.28 -9.80
C GLY A 143 20.29 5.50 -11.29
N MET A 144 19.06 5.42 -11.81
CA MET A 144 18.80 5.91 -13.17
C MET A 144 18.58 7.42 -13.14
N ARG A 145 19.60 8.18 -13.55
CA ARG A 145 19.42 9.60 -13.93
C ARG A 145 18.33 9.65 -14.98
N ARG A 146 17.34 10.51 -14.79
CA ARG A 146 16.49 10.98 -15.89
C ARG A 146 17.43 11.49 -16.98
N THR A 147 17.55 10.75 -18.08
CA THR A 147 17.80 11.42 -19.36
C THR A 147 16.45 11.94 -19.80
N ASP A 148 16.20 13.21 -19.50
CA ASP A 148 15.13 13.97 -20.13
C ASP A 148 15.43 14.01 -21.63
N ASN A 149 14.87 13.09 -22.40
CA ASN A 149 14.78 13.23 -23.84
C ASN A 149 13.35 13.61 -24.18
N GLY A 150 13.02 14.87 -23.88
CA GLY A 150 12.01 15.57 -24.64
C GLY A 150 12.55 15.81 -26.05
N ARG A 151 11.90 15.23 -27.06
CA ARG A 151 11.52 15.84 -28.35
C ARG A 151 11.15 14.76 -29.36
N ALA A 152 9.89 14.78 -29.76
CA ALA A 152 9.49 14.97 -31.15
C ALA A 152 8.19 15.78 -31.13
#